data_AF-A0A915Z8S4-F1
#
_entry.id   AF-A0A915Z8S4-F1
#
_cell.length_a   1.000
_cell.length_b   1.000
_cell.length_c   1.000
_cell.angle_alpha   90.00
_cell.angle_beta   90.00
_cell.angle_gamma   90.00
#
_symmetry.space_group_name_H-M   'P 1'
#
loop_
_entity.id
_entity.type
_entity.pdbx_description
1 polymer ?
#
loop_
_entity_poly.entity_id
_entity_poly.type
_entity_poly.pdbx_seq_one_letter_code
_entity_poly.pdbx_strand_id
1 'polypeptide(L)'
;MEYIISSFYSFRLSEKFEYPQSIKRKLNNWYTDTDDGCMKRLLSSIYDKYFLVTKYKKDSQLLEVYNLVNMELETTAKRFEKEDELFNFKKYNYIIFTISSLQLCFTQGNNIINLYCIENGLQVASKKFNELERIHLLEFIDSDETLLVIGESPKEDKDSEGRKKSKRKKNKYPEFCYPNSKPIIDVNDIESWVLGEHERKNYTLYYNKRGTEEEILQLLVGESTVQIWHQIKDDGKNKGDLPNNGNPFLEYIWSNRIPINQERDKTKLRIEYFKCGSNDRSHEKLNDFHLKIDENKDINEKRKQKFKMVMKRCDKVIKRENISEKFRAIRHACKALEHLNKRYKNKSLIDNYIKSYKVVFKRDMITYIELIVWKFAKLEPQNFRLLDIRHNIMKSLILSDCDDLIKYVLFGNEESIGNKVVHDEPRHILRNNLWPKRSFLKEDDLDFAEKIDYGLKETIKPENNMELAIYHCKGR
;
A
#
# COMPACT_ATOMS: atom_id res chain seq x y z
N MET A 1 41.10 -6.33 -2.07
CA MET A 1 41.15 -6.90 -0.70
C MET A 1 42.17 -6.17 0.19
N GLU A 2 43.21 -5.51 -0.34
CA GLU A 2 44.22 -4.81 0.48
C GLU A 2 43.88 -3.35 0.85
N TYR A 3 42.89 -2.71 0.21
CA TYR A 3 42.55 -1.30 0.49
C TYR A 3 41.71 -1.06 1.76
N ILE A 4 41.12 -2.10 2.36
CA ILE A 4 40.28 -1.97 3.57
C ILE A 4 41.11 -2.16 4.86
N ILE A 5 42.31 -2.75 4.77
CA ILE A 5 43.13 -3.05 5.95
C ILE A 5 43.97 -1.83 6.38
N SER A 6 44.29 -0.88 5.49
CA SER A 6 45.19 0.24 5.84
C SER A 6 44.56 1.36 6.68
N SER A 7 43.22 1.51 6.72
CA SER A 7 42.58 2.59 7.49
C SER A 7 42.44 2.30 8.99
N PHE A 8 42.56 1.03 9.41
CA PHE A 8 42.48 0.65 10.82
C PHE A 8 43.76 0.96 11.62
N TYR A 9 44.90 1.15 10.94
CA TYR A 9 46.18 1.43 11.60
C TYR A 9 46.37 2.89 12.06
N SER A 10 45.40 3.77 11.80
CA SER A 10 45.44 5.17 12.26
C SER A 10 44.49 5.47 13.44
N PHE A 11 43.82 4.48 14.02
CA PHE A 11 42.95 4.74 15.17
C PHE A 11 43.78 4.99 16.44
N ARG A 12 43.95 6.26 16.82
CA ARG A 12 44.57 6.62 18.10
C ARG A 12 43.50 6.51 19.19
N LEU A 13 43.67 5.57 20.13
CA LEU A 13 42.82 5.40 21.33
C LEU A 13 42.61 6.68 22.16
N SER A 14 43.47 7.70 21.98
CA SER A 14 43.38 9.01 22.64
C SER A 14 42.51 10.04 21.91
N GLU A 15 42.02 9.73 20.72
CA GLU A 15 41.17 10.64 19.95
C GLU A 15 39.77 10.72 20.61
N LYS A 16 39.48 11.90 21.18
CA LYS A 16 38.20 12.14 21.85
C LYS A 16 37.18 12.59 20.81
N PHE A 17 36.26 11.71 20.46
CA PHE A 17 35.09 12.07 19.67
C PHE A 17 34.11 12.87 20.53
N GLU A 18 33.69 14.04 20.06
CA GLU A 18 32.62 14.80 20.68
C GLU A 18 31.27 14.16 20.32
N TYR A 19 30.79 13.28 21.19
CA TYR A 19 29.46 12.69 21.03
C TYR A 19 28.37 13.72 21.31
N PRO A 20 27.23 13.66 20.59
CA PRO A 20 26.00 14.31 21.02
C PRO A 20 25.77 14.11 22.53
N GLN A 21 25.43 15.19 23.23
CA GLN A 21 25.31 15.20 24.69
C GLN A 21 24.33 14.14 25.23
N SER A 22 23.33 13.78 24.41
CA SER A 22 22.38 12.68 24.65
C SER A 22 23.06 11.31 24.74
N ILE A 23 23.93 10.99 23.78
CA ILE A 23 24.71 9.74 23.72
C ILE A 23 25.66 9.69 24.92
N LYS A 24 26.43 10.76 25.16
CA LYS A 24 27.36 10.85 26.29
C LYS A 24 26.67 10.60 27.64
N ARG A 25 25.53 11.24 27.87
CA ARG A 25 24.74 11.03 29.09
C ARG A 25 24.25 9.59 29.23
N LYS A 26 23.81 8.95 28.13
CA LYS A 26 23.31 7.57 28.15
C LYS A 26 24.44 6.57 28.48
N LEU A 27 25.60 6.74 27.86
CA LEU A 27 26.79 5.90 28.11
C LEU A 27 27.26 6.03 29.56
N ASN A 28 27.32 7.25 30.10
CA ASN A 28 27.69 7.47 31.51
C ASN A 28 26.72 6.77 32.47
N ASN A 29 25.41 6.83 32.20
CA ASN A 29 24.41 6.16 33.04
C ASN A 29 24.53 4.63 33.00
N TRP A 30 24.93 4.04 31.86
CA TRP A 30 25.13 2.59 31.77
C TRP A 30 26.40 2.12 32.48
N TYR A 31 27.43 2.97 32.52
CA TYR A 31 28.68 2.65 33.22
C TYR A 31 28.47 2.53 34.74
N THR A 32 27.49 3.23 35.30
CA THR A 32 27.18 3.23 36.74
C THR A 32 26.25 2.10 37.19
N ASP A 33 25.70 1.29 36.28
CA ASP A 33 24.74 0.23 36.59
C ASP A 33 25.45 -1.11 36.77
N THR A 34 25.38 -1.69 37.98
CA THR A 34 26.18 -2.87 38.40
C THR A 34 25.49 -4.21 38.12
N ASP A 35 24.21 -4.22 37.76
CA ASP A 35 23.37 -5.43 37.79
C ASP A 35 23.07 -6.04 36.40
N ASP A 36 23.42 -5.38 35.30
CA ASP A 36 23.23 -5.93 33.95
C ASP A 36 24.29 -5.38 32.99
N GLY A 37 24.99 -6.26 32.28
CA GLY A 37 26.22 -5.93 31.56
C GLY A 37 26.05 -4.73 30.63
N CYS A 38 26.72 -3.62 30.94
CA CYS A 38 26.70 -2.37 30.15
C CYS A 38 26.91 -2.61 28.65
N MET A 39 27.78 -3.56 28.31
CA MET A 39 28.05 -3.99 26.93
C MET A 39 26.83 -4.59 26.24
N LYS A 40 25.98 -5.33 26.95
CA LYS A 40 24.76 -5.93 26.39
C LYS A 40 23.74 -4.86 26.00
N ARG A 41 23.64 -3.79 26.80
CA ARG A 41 22.79 -2.62 26.51
C ARG A 41 23.34 -1.76 25.39
N LEU A 42 24.67 -1.61 25.34
CA LEU A 42 25.33 -0.91 24.25
C LEU A 42 25.10 -1.62 22.92
N LEU A 43 25.30 -2.95 22.88
CA LEU A 43 25.10 -3.76 21.69
C LEU A 43 23.64 -3.79 21.22
N SER A 44 22.67 -3.80 22.14
CA SER A 44 21.24 -3.75 21.77
C SER A 44 20.80 -2.38 21.23
N SER A 45 21.57 -1.33 21.51
CA SER A 45 21.37 0.01 20.96
C SER A 45 22.07 0.22 19.61
N ILE A 46 22.78 -0.77 19.06
CA ILE A 46 23.48 -0.66 17.77
C ILE A 46 22.82 -1.60 16.75
N TYR A 47 22.53 -1.08 15.56
CA TYR A 47 22.10 -1.86 14.41
C TYR A 47 22.80 -1.33 13.16
N ASP A 48 23.64 -2.17 12.54
CA ASP A 48 24.51 -1.75 11.42
C ASP A 48 25.31 -0.47 11.77
N LYS A 49 25.07 0.63 11.07
CA LYS A 49 25.68 1.94 11.33
C LYS A 49 24.85 2.85 12.25
N TYR A 50 23.71 2.39 12.75
CA TYR A 50 22.77 3.21 13.49
C TYR A 50 22.87 2.95 15.00
N PHE A 51 22.76 4.04 15.77
CA PHE A 51 22.74 4.03 17.23
C PHE A 51 21.44 4.60 17.77
N LEU A 52 20.72 3.81 18.57
CA LEU A 52 19.43 4.18 19.15
C LEU A 52 19.59 4.62 20.60
N VAL A 53 19.14 5.84 20.89
CA VAL A 53 19.05 6.41 22.24
C VAL A 53 17.58 6.52 22.65
N THR A 54 17.23 5.88 23.76
CA THR A 54 15.91 6.02 24.38
C THR A 54 15.95 7.04 25.52
N LYS A 55 15.09 8.05 25.47
CA LYS A 55 14.86 9.02 26.55
C LYS A 55 13.43 8.91 27.05
N TYR A 56 13.28 8.92 28.37
CA TYR A 56 11.97 8.94 29.02
C TYR A 56 11.70 10.33 29.57
N LYS A 57 10.55 10.90 29.24
CA LYS A 57 10.09 12.17 29.78
C LYS A 57 8.61 12.04 30.15
N LYS A 58 8.33 11.96 31.45
CA LYS A 58 7.00 11.68 32.02
C LYS A 58 6.37 10.46 31.33
N ASP A 59 5.32 10.67 30.55
CA ASP A 59 4.48 9.63 29.91
C ASP A 59 4.84 9.39 28.43
N SER A 60 6.00 9.92 28.00
CA SER A 60 6.46 9.75 26.62
C SER A 60 7.88 9.19 26.55
N GLN A 61 8.04 8.20 25.67
CA GLN A 61 9.32 7.63 25.29
C GLN A 61 9.75 8.27 23.97
N LEU A 62 10.94 8.87 23.95
CA LEU A 62 11.56 9.44 22.77
C LEU A 62 12.67 8.49 22.29
N LEU A 63 12.64 8.15 21.01
CA LEU A 63 13.59 7.31 20.31
C LEU A 63 14.41 8.20 19.37
N GLU A 64 15.68 8.42 19.68
CA GLU A 64 16.61 9.19 18.84
C GLU A 64 17.55 8.21 18.12
N VAL A 65 17.55 8.21 16.80
CA VAL A 65 18.42 7.37 15.98
C VAL A 65 19.53 8.23 15.39
N TYR A 66 20.76 7.86 15.65
CA TYR A 66 21.95 8.51 15.12
C TYR A 66 22.64 7.63 14.08
N ASN A 67 23.10 8.22 12.99
CA ASN A 67 23.95 7.57 12.01
C ASN A 67 25.41 7.75 12.41
N LEU A 68 26.08 6.66 12.80
CA LEU A 68 27.45 6.70 13.33
C LEU A 68 28.51 6.99 12.27
N VAL A 69 28.21 6.86 10.98
CA VAL A 69 29.17 7.18 9.91
C VAL A 69 29.33 8.70 9.78
N ASN A 70 28.21 9.42 9.80
CA ASN A 70 28.20 10.88 9.66
C ASN A 70 28.11 11.60 11.00
N MET A 71 27.84 10.89 12.09
CA MET A 71 27.61 11.42 13.44
C MET A 71 26.41 12.38 13.54
N GLU A 72 25.38 12.14 12.73
CA GLU A 72 24.19 12.99 12.62
C GLU A 72 22.93 12.28 13.14
N LEU A 73 21.93 13.06 13.57
CA LEU A 73 20.62 12.56 13.96
C LEU A 73 19.80 12.24 12.71
N GLU A 74 19.43 10.98 12.54
CA GLU A 74 18.67 10.49 11.37
C GLU A 74 17.16 10.68 11.56
N THR A 75 16.65 10.34 12.75
CA THR A 75 15.22 10.48 13.06
C THR A 75 14.98 10.58 14.57
N THR A 76 13.86 11.19 14.94
CA THR A 76 13.36 11.24 16.32
C THR A 76 11.91 10.80 16.34
N ALA A 77 11.63 9.64 16.92
CA ALA A 77 10.28 9.11 17.06
C ALA A 77 9.78 9.28 18.49
N LYS A 78 8.55 9.75 18.65
CA LYS A 78 7.89 9.88 19.95
C LYS A 78 6.82 8.80 20.09
N ARG A 79 6.86 8.10 21.22
CA ARG A 79 5.85 7.12 21.64
C ARG A 79 5.18 7.62 22.91
N PHE A 80 3.86 7.51 22.96
CA PHE A 80 3.08 7.72 24.17
C PHE A 80 2.78 6.35 24.77
N GLU A 81 3.16 6.14 26.03
CA GLU A 81 2.92 4.88 26.73
C GLU A 81 1.61 5.00 27.52
N LYS A 82 0.75 3.97 27.43
CA LYS A 82 -0.39 3.83 28.36
C LYS A 82 0.14 3.19 29.65
N GLU A 83 -0.39 3.60 30.81
CA GLU A 83 0.08 3.15 32.14
C GLU A 83 0.16 1.61 32.29
N ASP A 84 -0.70 0.86 31.60
CA ASP A 84 -0.69 -0.61 31.63
C ASP A 84 0.53 -1.24 30.92
N GLU A 85 1.16 -0.54 29.97
CA GLU A 85 2.37 -1.01 29.28
C GLU A 85 3.65 -0.82 30.13
N LEU A 86 3.60 0.05 31.14
CA LEU A 86 4.71 0.28 32.08
C LEU A 86 4.95 -0.90 33.03
N PHE A 87 3.96 -1.72 33.34
CA PHE A 87 4.13 -2.86 34.26
C PHE A 87 5.05 -3.96 33.70
N ASN A 88 5.18 -4.08 32.37
CA ASN A 88 6.07 -5.04 31.72
C ASN A 88 7.53 -4.54 31.60
N PHE A 89 7.82 -3.28 31.94
CA PHE A 89 9.17 -2.69 31.82
C PHE A 89 10.23 -3.44 32.61
N LYS A 90 9.88 -3.98 33.78
CA LYS A 90 10.85 -4.62 34.67
C LYS A 90 11.23 -6.04 34.24
N LYS A 91 10.51 -6.67 33.31
CA LYS A 91 10.69 -8.09 32.97
C LYS A 91 11.57 -8.32 31.73
N TYR A 92 11.61 -7.36 30.79
CA TYR A 92 12.32 -7.52 29.51
C TYR A 92 13.14 -6.27 29.14
N ASN A 93 14.38 -6.21 29.61
CA ASN A 93 15.29 -5.06 29.39
C ASN A 93 15.96 -5.02 27.98
N TYR A 94 15.38 -5.68 26.97
CA TYR A 94 16.03 -5.81 25.66
C TYR A 94 15.32 -4.97 24.61
N ILE A 95 15.95 -3.86 24.26
CA ILE A 95 15.58 -3.07 23.09
C ILE A 95 16.00 -3.85 21.84
N ILE A 96 15.09 -4.03 20.89
CA ILE A 96 15.41 -4.59 19.59
C ILE A 96 14.86 -3.60 18.56
N PHE A 97 15.70 -3.19 17.63
CA PHE A 97 15.30 -2.33 16.53
C PHE A 97 16.00 -2.73 15.24
N THR A 98 15.38 -2.41 14.12
CA THR A 98 15.96 -2.51 12.79
C THR A 98 15.57 -1.30 11.99
N ILE A 99 16.46 -0.88 11.10
CA ILE A 99 16.29 0.31 10.28
C ILE A 99 16.44 -0.09 8.82
N SER A 100 15.43 0.29 8.05
CA SER A 100 15.43 0.23 6.59
C SER A 100 15.74 1.61 6.03
N SER A 101 15.68 1.75 4.70
CA SER A 101 15.82 3.05 4.05
C SER A 101 14.75 4.08 4.46
N LEU A 102 13.59 3.65 4.96
CA LEU A 102 12.43 4.52 5.21
C LEU A 102 11.71 4.29 6.53
N GLN A 103 11.91 3.13 7.15
CA GLN A 103 11.17 2.71 8.32
C GLN A 103 12.11 2.28 9.43
N LEU A 104 11.83 2.80 10.63
CA LEU A 104 12.39 2.33 11.89
C LEU A 104 11.38 1.35 12.50
N CYS A 105 11.82 0.13 12.76
CA CYS A 105 11.05 -0.86 13.48
C CYS A 105 11.62 -1.03 14.88
N PHE A 106 10.76 -0.97 15.90
CA PHE A 106 11.19 -0.98 17.30
C PHE A 106 10.27 -1.86 18.15
N THR A 107 10.89 -2.62 19.05
CA THR A 107 10.22 -3.34 20.13
C THR A 107 11.06 -3.30 21.41
N GLN A 108 10.40 -3.42 22.56
CA GLN A 108 11.03 -3.58 23.87
C GLN A 108 11.21 -5.08 24.22
N GLY A 109 11.24 -5.95 23.21
CA GLY A 109 11.37 -7.40 23.38
C GLY A 109 10.06 -8.08 23.83
N ASN A 110 9.00 -7.31 24.07
CA ASN A 110 7.65 -7.84 24.22
C ASN A 110 7.09 -8.29 22.86
N ASN A 111 5.83 -8.70 22.84
CA ASN A 111 5.15 -9.14 21.61
C ASN A 111 4.52 -8.01 20.79
N ILE A 112 4.94 -6.75 21.02
CA ILE A 112 4.44 -5.59 20.31
C ILE A 112 5.56 -5.01 19.45
N ILE A 113 5.25 -4.75 18.19
CA ILE A 113 6.15 -4.07 17.24
C ILE A 113 5.53 -2.73 16.89
N ASN A 114 6.35 -1.69 16.93
CA ASN A 114 6.00 -0.36 16.43
C ASN A 114 6.85 -0.02 15.21
N LEU A 115 6.20 0.51 14.17
CA LEU A 115 6.84 0.99 12.95
C LEU A 115 6.73 2.51 12.90
N TYR A 116 7.85 3.17 12.63
CA TYR A 116 7.99 4.61 12.51
C TYR A 116 8.54 4.98 11.15
N CYS A 117 8.08 6.09 10.57
CA CYS A 117 8.67 6.67 9.37
C CYS A 117 9.96 7.40 9.75
N ILE A 118 11.08 7.13 9.08
CA ILE A 118 12.36 7.78 9.38
C ILE A 118 12.28 9.28 9.08
N GLU A 119 11.62 9.65 7.99
CA GLU A 119 11.55 11.03 7.50
C GLU A 119 11.02 12.04 8.53
N ASN A 120 10.04 11.65 9.33
CA ASN A 120 9.37 12.54 10.28
C ASN A 120 9.16 11.94 11.68
N GLY A 121 9.65 10.72 11.92
CA GLY A 121 9.52 10.02 13.21
C GLY A 121 8.09 9.57 13.55
N LEU A 122 7.13 9.72 12.63
CA LEU A 122 5.73 9.42 12.88
C LEU A 122 5.50 7.91 13.03
N GLN A 123 4.75 7.52 14.06
CA GLN A 123 4.31 6.14 14.20
C GLN A 123 3.28 5.79 13.12
N VAL A 124 3.65 4.85 12.26
CA VAL A 124 2.83 4.43 11.12
C VAL A 124 1.89 3.31 11.53
N ALA A 125 2.39 2.34 12.29
CA ALA A 125 1.63 1.19 12.74
C ALA A 125 2.15 0.63 14.06
N SER A 126 1.25 0.00 14.80
CA SER A 126 1.57 -0.85 15.94
C SER A 126 0.88 -2.19 15.77
N LYS A 127 1.59 -3.28 16.04
CA LYS A 127 1.01 -4.63 15.95
C LYS A 127 1.44 -5.49 17.13
N LYS A 128 0.45 -6.10 17.77
CA LYS A 128 0.64 -7.13 18.80
C LYS A 128 0.59 -8.52 18.17
N PHE A 129 1.54 -9.38 18.50
CA PHE A 129 1.65 -10.75 18.05
C PHE A 129 1.27 -11.69 19.20
N ASN A 130 0.00 -12.07 19.29
CA ASN A 130 -0.47 -12.93 20.39
C ASN A 130 0.15 -14.35 20.37
N GLU A 131 0.68 -14.76 19.22
CA GLU A 131 1.38 -16.03 19.00
C GLU A 131 2.80 -16.04 19.60
N LEU A 132 3.32 -14.86 19.97
CA LEU A 132 4.64 -14.68 20.55
C LEU A 132 4.49 -14.15 21.97
N GLU A 133 5.26 -14.72 22.90
CA GLU A 133 5.46 -14.13 24.22
C GLU A 133 6.56 -13.07 24.15
N ARG A 134 7.62 -13.34 23.38
CA ARG A 134 8.83 -12.52 23.32
C ARG A 134 9.37 -12.43 21.90
N ILE A 135 9.86 -11.26 21.50
CA ILE A 135 10.55 -11.06 20.21
C ILE A 135 12.06 -11.02 20.45
N HIS A 136 12.83 -11.69 19.58
CA HIS A 136 14.30 -11.75 19.64
C HIS A 136 14.97 -11.09 18.44
N LEU A 137 14.35 -11.15 17.26
CA LEU A 137 14.93 -10.60 16.03
C LEU A 137 13.85 -9.87 15.24
N LEU A 138 14.25 -8.71 14.70
CA LEU A 138 13.53 -7.96 13.68
C LEU A 138 14.48 -7.66 12.53
N GLU A 139 14.11 -7.99 11.31
CA GLU A 139 14.93 -7.71 10.14
C GLU A 139 14.09 -7.39 8.91
N PHE A 140 14.39 -6.27 8.25
CA PHE A 140 13.80 -5.97 6.95
C PHE A 140 14.46 -6.80 5.86
N ILE A 141 13.64 -7.49 5.06
CA ILE A 141 14.08 -8.32 3.94
C ILE A 141 13.26 -7.99 2.68
N ASP A 142 13.73 -8.48 1.53
CA ASP A 142 13.11 -8.21 0.22
C ASP A 142 13.01 -6.71 -0.08
N SER A 143 14.15 -6.01 0.01
CA SER A 143 14.24 -4.56 -0.22
C SER A 143 13.27 -3.72 0.63
N ASP A 144 13.20 -4.05 1.92
CA ASP A 144 12.32 -3.44 2.92
C ASP A 144 10.81 -3.68 2.71
N GLU A 145 10.41 -4.57 1.78
CA GLU A 145 9.00 -4.89 1.55
C GLU A 145 8.42 -5.83 2.63
N THR A 146 9.28 -6.60 3.30
CA THR A 146 8.87 -7.58 4.31
C THR A 146 9.70 -7.46 5.59
N LEU A 147 9.06 -7.73 6.73
CA LEU A 147 9.70 -7.71 8.04
C LEU A 147 9.70 -9.15 8.59
N LEU A 148 10.90 -9.70 8.76
CA LEU A 148 11.12 -10.96 9.46
C LEU A 148 11.05 -10.70 10.97
N VAL A 149 10.20 -11.46 11.65
CA VAL A 149 10.01 -11.42 13.10
C VAL A 149 10.29 -12.81 13.64
N ILE A 150 11.27 -12.94 14.53
CA ILE A 150 11.57 -14.21 15.22
C ILE A 150 11.36 -13.99 16.71
N GLY A 151 10.58 -14.87 17.34
CA GLY A 151 10.20 -14.78 18.74
C GLY A 151 9.97 -16.15 19.39
N GLU A 152 9.92 -16.15 20.72
CA GLU A 152 9.49 -17.29 21.53
C GLU A 152 7.96 -17.33 21.58
N SER A 153 7.37 -18.50 21.36
CA SER A 153 5.95 -18.75 21.58
C SER A 153 5.64 -18.83 23.07
N PRO A 154 4.41 -18.52 23.50
CA PRO A 154 3.95 -18.80 24.86
C PRO A 154 4.20 -20.27 25.23
N LYS A 155 4.62 -20.52 26.46
CA LYS A 155 4.73 -21.90 26.99
C LYS A 155 3.31 -22.46 27.15
N GLU A 156 2.91 -23.36 26.27
CA GLU A 156 1.73 -24.21 26.48
C GLU A 156 2.09 -25.24 27.57
N ASP A 157 1.24 -25.37 28.60
CA ASP A 157 1.27 -26.54 29.47
C ASP A 157 1.07 -27.77 28.58
N LYS A 158 2.01 -28.72 28.67
CA LYS A 158 2.01 -29.91 27.81
C LYS A 158 0.84 -30.82 28.19
N ASP A 159 -0.31 -30.57 27.61
CA ASP A 159 -1.23 -31.66 27.28
C ASP A 159 -1.09 -31.98 25.79
N SER A 160 -0.71 -33.22 25.57
CA SER A 160 -0.47 -33.85 24.29
C SER A 160 -1.67 -33.71 23.37
N GLU A 161 -1.48 -33.16 22.17
CA GLU A 161 -2.00 -33.80 20.95
C GLU A 161 -1.26 -33.33 19.69
N GLY A 162 -0.76 -34.30 18.95
CA GLY A 162 0.14 -34.10 17.82
C GLY A 162 -0.51 -33.37 16.65
N ARG A 163 0.05 -32.21 16.27
CA ARG A 163 -0.25 -31.58 14.98
C ARG A 163 0.44 -32.36 13.85
N LYS A 164 -0.36 -33.17 13.17
CA LYS A 164 -0.05 -33.76 11.85
C LYS A 164 0.40 -32.66 10.89
N LYS A 165 1.62 -32.77 10.35
CA LYS A 165 2.06 -32.01 9.17
C LYS A 165 1.15 -32.38 8.00
N SER A 166 0.25 -31.49 7.59
CA SER A 166 -0.50 -31.65 6.36
C SER A 166 0.44 -31.46 5.18
N LYS A 167 0.79 -32.57 4.51
CA LYS A 167 1.44 -32.53 3.20
C LYS A 167 0.47 -31.84 2.23
N ARG A 168 0.90 -30.72 1.62
CA ARG A 168 0.23 -30.11 0.47
C ARG A 168 0.20 -31.14 -0.67
N LYS A 169 -0.95 -31.79 -0.89
CA LYS A 169 -1.24 -32.49 -2.14
C LYS A 169 -1.55 -31.43 -3.20
N LYS A 170 -0.81 -31.45 -4.30
CA LYS A 170 -1.23 -30.78 -5.55
C LYS A 170 -2.40 -31.59 -6.10
N ASN A 171 -3.62 -31.15 -5.83
CA ASN A 171 -4.79 -31.69 -6.51
C ASN A 171 -4.90 -31.04 -7.90
N LYS A 172 -5.05 -31.89 -8.91
CA LYS A 172 -5.40 -31.51 -10.27
C LYS A 172 -6.92 -31.34 -10.27
N TYR A 173 -7.37 -30.09 -10.22
CA TYR A 173 -8.79 -29.76 -10.12
C TYR A 173 -9.52 -30.04 -11.45
N PRO A 174 -10.75 -30.58 -11.42
CA PRO A 174 -11.65 -30.53 -12.56
C PRO A 174 -12.15 -29.08 -12.74
N GLU A 175 -12.19 -28.62 -13.99
CA GLU A 175 -12.73 -27.32 -14.38
C GLU A 175 -14.25 -27.33 -14.22
N PHE A 176 -14.76 -26.50 -13.31
CA PHE A 176 -16.19 -26.19 -13.24
C PHE A 176 -16.35 -24.70 -13.52
N CYS A 177 -16.77 -24.36 -14.74
CA CYS A 177 -17.30 -23.05 -15.06
C CYS A 177 -18.82 -23.15 -15.02
N TYR A 178 -19.48 -22.31 -14.20
CA TYR A 178 -20.92 -22.10 -14.34
C TYR A 178 -21.19 -21.60 -15.77
N PRO A 179 -22.33 -21.95 -16.39
CA PRO A 179 -22.70 -21.39 -17.68
C PRO A 179 -22.66 -19.86 -17.58
N ASN A 180 -22.02 -19.20 -18.54
CA ASN A 180 -21.92 -17.74 -18.60
C ASN A 180 -23.35 -17.17 -18.57
N SER A 181 -23.74 -16.65 -17.40
CA SER A 181 -25.02 -15.97 -17.25
C SER A 181 -24.96 -14.63 -17.97
N LYS A 182 -26.12 -14.06 -18.31
CA LYS A 182 -26.16 -12.68 -18.81
C LYS A 182 -25.40 -11.77 -17.84
N PRO A 183 -24.61 -10.82 -18.36
CA PRO A 183 -23.86 -9.92 -17.50
C PRO A 183 -24.83 -9.09 -16.65
N ILE A 184 -24.51 -8.93 -15.35
CA ILE A 184 -25.32 -8.15 -14.39
C ILE A 184 -25.29 -6.64 -14.69
N ILE A 185 -24.36 -6.22 -15.54
CA ILE A 185 -24.18 -4.84 -16.03
C ILE A 185 -24.22 -4.88 -17.54
N ASP A 186 -24.72 -3.82 -18.17
CA ASP A 186 -24.69 -3.72 -19.62
C ASP A 186 -23.24 -3.78 -20.11
N VAL A 187 -22.99 -4.62 -21.11
CA VAL A 187 -21.68 -4.77 -21.75
C VAL A 187 -21.19 -3.43 -22.32
N ASN A 188 -22.12 -2.54 -22.70
CA ASN A 188 -21.81 -1.20 -23.19
C ASN A 188 -21.29 -0.26 -22.10
N ASP A 189 -21.59 -0.52 -20.82
CA ASP A 189 -21.14 0.29 -19.69
C ASP A 189 -19.72 -0.06 -19.25
N ILE A 190 -19.26 -1.26 -19.63
CA ILE A 190 -17.90 -1.73 -19.32
C ILE A 190 -16.90 -0.92 -20.14
N GLU A 191 -16.07 -0.16 -19.44
CA GLU A 191 -15.05 0.70 -20.04
C GLU A 191 -15.61 1.69 -21.06
N SER A 192 -16.67 2.42 -20.68
CA SER A 192 -17.23 3.51 -21.48
C SER A 192 -16.20 4.58 -21.91
N TRP A 193 -15.03 4.61 -21.24
CA TRP A 193 -13.87 5.43 -21.57
C TRP A 193 -12.87 4.80 -22.54
N VAL A 194 -13.18 3.69 -23.22
CA VAL A 194 -12.36 3.12 -24.33
C VAL A 194 -13.10 3.34 -25.67
N LEU A 195 -12.38 3.56 -26.77
CA LEU A 195 -12.96 3.93 -28.08
C LEU A 195 -13.05 2.71 -29.01
N GLY A 196 -14.27 2.38 -29.47
CA GLY A 196 -14.54 1.36 -30.50
C GLY A 196 -15.56 0.30 -30.08
N GLU A 197 -15.85 -0.64 -30.99
CA GLU A 197 -16.59 -1.88 -30.69
C GLU A 197 -15.61 -2.93 -30.18
N HIS A 198 -15.93 -3.55 -29.03
CA HIS A 198 -14.95 -4.34 -28.27
C HIS A 198 -15.54 -5.65 -27.73
N GLU A 199 -14.79 -6.73 -27.89
CA GLU A 199 -15.08 -8.03 -27.31
C GLU A 199 -14.76 -8.00 -25.80
N ARG A 200 -15.79 -7.82 -24.98
CA ARG A 200 -15.67 -7.88 -23.51
C ARG A 200 -16.01 -9.27 -23.05
N LYS A 201 -15.18 -9.82 -22.17
CA LYS A 201 -15.37 -11.17 -21.64
C LYS A 201 -15.90 -11.10 -20.22
N ASN A 202 -16.99 -11.80 -19.96
CA ASN A 202 -17.55 -11.96 -18.62
C ASN A 202 -17.44 -13.42 -18.18
N TYR A 203 -17.21 -13.62 -16.89
CA TYR A 203 -17.15 -14.93 -16.25
C TYR A 203 -17.87 -14.87 -14.91
N THR A 204 -18.78 -15.80 -14.66
CA THR A 204 -19.46 -15.91 -13.37
C THR A 204 -18.55 -16.62 -12.38
N LEU A 205 -18.11 -15.90 -11.34
CA LEU A 205 -17.25 -16.43 -10.28
C LEU A 205 -18.06 -17.17 -9.21
N TYR A 206 -19.26 -16.66 -8.91
CA TYR A 206 -20.16 -17.24 -7.93
C TYR A 206 -21.61 -16.89 -8.29
N TYR A 207 -22.48 -17.88 -8.09
CA TYR A 207 -23.91 -17.75 -8.24
C TYR A 207 -24.58 -18.58 -7.15
N ASN A 208 -25.47 -17.95 -6.38
CA ASN A 208 -26.27 -18.64 -5.39
C ASN A 208 -27.68 -18.04 -5.40
N LYS A 209 -28.68 -18.91 -5.42
CA LYS A 209 -30.09 -18.54 -5.36
C LYS A 209 -30.77 -19.36 -4.26
N ARG A 210 -31.28 -18.67 -3.24
CA ARG A 210 -31.96 -19.27 -2.08
C ARG A 210 -33.29 -18.56 -1.86
N GLY A 211 -34.37 -19.18 -2.31
CA GLY A 211 -35.69 -18.56 -2.24
C GLY A 211 -35.74 -17.28 -3.07
N THR A 212 -36.02 -16.15 -2.40
CA THR A 212 -36.06 -14.80 -3.00
C THR A 212 -34.68 -14.15 -3.11
N GLU A 213 -33.67 -14.66 -2.42
CA GLU A 213 -32.31 -14.11 -2.43
C GLU A 213 -31.50 -14.66 -3.61
N GLU A 214 -30.93 -13.76 -4.42
CA GLU A 214 -30.04 -14.06 -5.54
C GLU A 214 -28.73 -13.25 -5.39
N GLU A 215 -27.60 -13.95 -5.24
CA GLU A 215 -26.27 -13.38 -5.06
C GLU A 215 -25.38 -13.81 -6.24
N ILE A 216 -24.81 -12.85 -6.97
CA ILE A 216 -24.02 -13.07 -8.17
C ILE A 216 -22.72 -12.27 -8.09
N LEU A 217 -21.58 -12.94 -8.31
CA LEU A 217 -20.29 -12.29 -8.55
C LEU A 217 -19.79 -12.59 -9.96
N GLN A 218 -19.44 -11.54 -10.70
CA GLN A 218 -18.96 -11.63 -12.07
C GLN A 218 -17.62 -10.92 -12.26
N LEU A 219 -16.72 -11.59 -12.96
CA LEU A 219 -15.45 -11.06 -13.45
C LEU A 219 -15.64 -10.54 -14.87
N LEU A 220 -15.27 -9.29 -15.11
CA LEU A 220 -15.31 -8.63 -16.41
C LEU A 220 -13.89 -8.27 -16.83
N VAL A 221 -13.50 -8.69 -18.04
CA VAL A 221 -12.21 -8.34 -18.65
C VAL A 221 -12.50 -7.44 -19.85
N GLY A 222 -12.12 -6.17 -19.71
CA GLY A 222 -12.13 -5.18 -20.78
C GLY A 222 -10.79 -5.11 -21.51
N GLU A 223 -10.63 -4.08 -22.34
CA GLU A 223 -9.40 -3.82 -23.10
C GLU A 223 -8.27 -3.24 -22.23
N SER A 224 -8.62 -2.50 -21.17
CA SER A 224 -7.64 -1.82 -20.30
C SER A 224 -7.76 -2.16 -18.81
N THR A 225 -8.86 -2.77 -18.40
CA THR A 225 -9.21 -3.05 -17.01
C THR A 225 -9.79 -4.45 -16.81
N VAL A 226 -9.62 -4.94 -15.59
CA VAL A 226 -10.28 -6.13 -15.07
C VAL A 226 -11.09 -5.71 -13.87
N GLN A 227 -12.36 -6.09 -13.84
CA GLN A 227 -13.34 -5.63 -12.86
C GLN A 227 -14.06 -6.82 -12.25
N ILE A 228 -14.42 -6.74 -10.98
CA ILE A 228 -15.26 -7.73 -10.32
C ILE A 228 -16.45 -7.01 -9.72
N TRP A 229 -17.62 -7.46 -10.12
CA TRP A 229 -18.90 -6.88 -9.77
C TRP A 229 -19.72 -7.88 -8.97
N HIS A 230 -20.41 -7.34 -7.97
CA HIS A 230 -21.24 -8.11 -7.06
C HIS A 230 -22.64 -7.52 -7.06
N GLN A 231 -23.64 -8.39 -7.12
CA GLN A 231 -25.04 -8.04 -6.99
C GLN A 231 -25.72 -8.99 -6.01
N ILE A 232 -26.47 -8.43 -5.06
CA ILE A 232 -27.33 -9.16 -4.13
C ILE A 232 -28.74 -8.61 -4.31
N LYS A 233 -29.67 -9.46 -4.73
CA LYS A 233 -31.10 -9.14 -4.81
C LYS A 233 -31.86 -9.99 -3.81
N ASP A 234 -32.91 -9.43 -3.22
CA ASP A 234 -33.86 -10.19 -2.43
C ASP A 234 -35.24 -9.55 -2.57
N ASP A 235 -36.14 -10.23 -3.27
CA ASP A 235 -37.51 -9.75 -3.48
C ASP A 235 -38.31 -9.65 -2.16
N GLY A 236 -37.83 -10.29 -1.09
CA GLY A 236 -38.42 -10.25 0.24
C GLY A 236 -37.95 -9.08 1.12
N LYS A 237 -36.94 -8.30 0.70
CA LYS A 237 -36.39 -7.17 1.46
C LYS A 237 -36.68 -5.82 0.80
N ASN A 238 -36.76 -4.77 1.61
CA ASN A 238 -36.81 -3.42 1.07
C ASN A 238 -35.49 -3.08 0.38
N LYS A 239 -35.55 -2.31 -0.72
CA LYS A 239 -34.35 -1.94 -1.49
C LYS A 239 -33.28 -1.30 -0.61
N GLY A 240 -33.65 -0.43 0.33
CA GLY A 240 -32.69 0.25 1.21
C GLY A 240 -31.89 -0.67 2.15
N ASP A 241 -32.38 -1.89 2.39
CA ASP A 241 -31.69 -2.88 3.24
C ASP A 241 -30.68 -3.71 2.44
N LEU A 242 -30.69 -3.61 1.11
CA LEU A 242 -29.79 -4.32 0.21
C LEU A 242 -28.56 -3.48 -0.14
N PRO A 243 -27.39 -4.10 -0.29
CA PRO A 243 -26.20 -3.43 -0.81
C PRO A 243 -26.51 -2.74 -2.15
N ASN A 244 -26.15 -1.47 -2.26
CA ASN A 244 -26.42 -0.63 -3.43
C ASN A 244 -27.87 -0.69 -3.93
N ASN A 245 -28.84 -0.79 -3.01
CA ASN A 245 -30.27 -0.89 -3.32
C ASN A 245 -30.64 -2.10 -4.22
N GLY A 246 -29.85 -3.17 -4.18
CA GLY A 246 -30.00 -4.36 -5.02
C GLY A 246 -29.38 -4.24 -6.42
N ASN A 247 -28.79 -3.08 -6.75
CA ASN A 247 -28.07 -2.87 -8.00
C ASN A 247 -26.63 -3.42 -7.90
N PRO A 248 -25.99 -3.75 -9.04
CA PRO A 248 -24.59 -4.20 -9.04
C PRO A 248 -23.66 -3.11 -8.48
N PHE A 249 -22.64 -3.51 -7.73
CA PHE A 249 -21.58 -2.62 -7.26
C PHE A 249 -20.20 -3.23 -7.47
N LEU A 250 -19.20 -2.38 -7.59
CA LEU A 250 -17.82 -2.79 -7.86
C LEU A 250 -17.14 -3.25 -6.56
N GLU A 251 -16.52 -4.43 -6.58
CA GLU A 251 -15.71 -4.94 -5.47
C GLU A 251 -14.22 -4.79 -5.70
N TYR A 252 -13.79 -4.91 -6.97
CA TYR A 252 -12.38 -4.88 -7.32
C TYR A 252 -12.18 -4.37 -8.75
N ILE A 253 -11.11 -3.61 -8.94
CA ILE A 253 -10.67 -3.16 -10.25
C ILE A 253 -9.14 -3.21 -10.34
N TRP A 254 -8.64 -3.58 -11.52
CA TRP A 254 -7.25 -3.48 -11.91
C TRP A 254 -7.14 -2.84 -13.28
N SER A 255 -6.12 -2.02 -13.52
CA SER A 255 -5.83 -1.38 -14.81
C SER A 255 -4.42 -1.72 -15.32
N ASN A 256 -4.28 -1.82 -16.64
CA ASN A 256 -3.00 -2.09 -17.30
C ASN A 256 -2.02 -0.89 -17.26
N ARG A 257 -2.56 0.32 -17.01
CA ARG A 257 -1.85 1.60 -16.94
C ARG A 257 -1.00 1.89 -18.19
N ILE A 258 -1.54 1.54 -19.36
CA ILE A 258 -0.96 1.94 -20.65
C ILE A 258 -1.20 3.45 -20.83
N PRO A 259 -0.15 4.24 -21.12
CA PRO A 259 -0.28 5.64 -21.51
C PRO A 259 -1.21 5.82 -22.71
N ILE A 260 -1.90 6.95 -22.78
CA ILE A 260 -2.94 7.19 -23.81
C ILE A 260 -2.35 7.18 -25.23
N ASN A 261 -1.17 7.76 -25.41
CA ASN A 261 -0.45 7.77 -26.68
C ASN A 261 0.07 6.38 -27.12
N GLN A 262 0.01 5.37 -26.24
CA GLN A 262 0.40 3.99 -26.53
C GLN A 262 -0.81 3.07 -26.73
N GLU A 263 -2.05 3.57 -26.61
CA GLU A 263 -3.24 2.74 -26.80
C GLU A 263 -3.43 2.31 -28.26
N ARG A 264 -3.31 1.00 -28.50
CA ARG A 264 -3.49 0.36 -29.80
C ARG A 264 -3.87 -1.11 -29.63
N ASP A 265 -4.33 -1.78 -30.69
CA ASP A 265 -4.75 -3.19 -30.62
C ASP A 265 -3.71 -4.16 -30.05
N LYS A 266 -2.42 -3.81 -30.17
CA LYS A 266 -1.32 -4.61 -29.64
C LYS A 266 -1.17 -4.50 -28.12
N THR A 267 -1.59 -3.39 -27.50
CA THR A 267 -1.47 -3.11 -26.06
C THR A 267 -2.73 -3.46 -25.27
N LYS A 268 -3.80 -3.89 -25.96
CA LYS A 268 -5.04 -4.39 -25.34
C LYS A 268 -4.77 -5.64 -24.51
N LEU A 269 -5.51 -5.78 -23.41
CA LEU A 269 -5.43 -6.96 -22.56
C LEU A 269 -5.84 -8.22 -23.33
N ARG A 270 -5.04 -9.28 -23.22
CA ARG A 270 -5.34 -10.58 -23.81
C ARG A 270 -5.38 -11.64 -22.73
N ILE A 271 -6.49 -12.36 -22.63
CA ILE A 271 -6.60 -13.48 -21.69
C ILE A 271 -5.78 -14.63 -22.24
N GLU A 272 -4.74 -15.04 -21.51
CA GLU A 272 -3.97 -16.23 -21.83
C GLU A 272 -4.72 -17.47 -21.35
N TYR A 273 -5.18 -17.44 -20.10
CA TYR A 273 -6.12 -18.42 -19.58
C TYR A 273 -6.93 -17.85 -18.42
N PHE A 274 -8.11 -18.41 -18.24
CA PHE A 274 -8.94 -18.25 -17.05
C PHE A 274 -9.27 -19.63 -16.51
N LYS A 275 -9.03 -19.85 -15.21
CA LYS A 275 -9.38 -21.09 -14.51
C LYS A 275 -10.16 -20.76 -13.26
N CYS A 276 -11.30 -21.42 -13.08
CA CYS A 276 -12.13 -21.34 -11.89
C CYS A 276 -12.18 -22.74 -11.26
N GLY A 277 -11.91 -22.82 -9.95
CA GLY A 277 -11.94 -24.05 -9.16
C GLY A 277 -13.03 -23.98 -8.09
N SER A 278 -13.65 -25.12 -7.80
CA SER A 278 -14.56 -25.26 -6.66
C SER A 278 -13.77 -25.24 -5.34
N ASN A 279 -14.28 -24.52 -4.34
CA ASN A 279 -13.73 -24.58 -2.99
C ASN A 279 -14.20 -25.87 -2.29
N ASP A 280 -13.26 -26.70 -1.82
CA ASP A 280 -13.54 -27.84 -0.91
C ASP A 280 -14.02 -27.39 0.50
N ARG A 281 -14.05 -26.07 0.78
CA ARG A 281 -14.47 -25.52 2.07
C ARG A 281 -15.90 -25.03 2.01
N SER A 282 -16.78 -25.72 2.72
CA SER A 282 -18.23 -25.51 2.86
C SER A 282 -18.69 -24.12 3.37
N HIS A 283 -17.79 -23.14 3.56
CA HIS A 283 -18.09 -21.85 4.18
C HIS A 283 -17.54 -20.63 3.43
N GLU A 284 -16.94 -20.76 2.25
CA GLU A 284 -16.31 -19.64 1.55
C GLU A 284 -17.08 -19.22 0.28
N LYS A 285 -17.57 -17.97 0.24
CA LYS A 285 -18.45 -17.40 -0.81
C LYS A 285 -17.83 -17.21 -2.20
N LEU A 286 -16.50 -17.16 -2.33
CA LEU A 286 -15.81 -16.85 -3.59
C LEU A 286 -15.00 -18.07 -4.04
N ASN A 287 -15.27 -18.59 -5.24
CA ASN A 287 -14.48 -19.67 -5.82
C ASN A 287 -13.04 -19.22 -6.06
N ASP A 288 -12.09 -20.15 -5.86
CA ASP A 288 -10.71 -19.91 -6.22
C ASP A 288 -10.59 -19.77 -7.74
N PHE A 289 -10.16 -18.60 -8.20
CA PHE A 289 -9.93 -18.34 -9.63
C PHE A 289 -8.51 -17.86 -9.89
N HIS A 290 -8.06 -18.13 -11.12
CA HIS A 290 -6.76 -17.74 -11.65
C HIS A 290 -6.96 -17.19 -13.06
N LEU A 291 -6.77 -15.89 -13.20
CA LEU A 291 -6.80 -15.18 -14.47
C LEU A 291 -5.37 -14.77 -14.82
N LYS A 292 -4.84 -15.27 -15.94
CA LYS A 292 -3.57 -14.80 -16.49
C LYS A 292 -3.84 -13.97 -17.74
N ILE A 293 -3.33 -12.75 -17.72
CA ILE A 293 -3.48 -11.76 -18.79
C ILE A 293 -2.10 -11.39 -19.29
N ASP A 294 -2.01 -11.31 -20.60
CA ASP A 294 -0.87 -10.79 -21.31
C ASP A 294 -1.09 -9.30 -21.59
N GLU A 295 -0.15 -8.46 -21.16
CA GLU A 295 -0.10 -7.04 -21.44
C GLU A 295 1.21 -6.71 -22.19
N ASN A 296 1.08 -6.12 -23.37
CA ASN A 296 2.24 -5.59 -24.09
C ASN A 296 2.44 -4.13 -23.73
N LYS A 297 3.67 -3.79 -23.33
CA LYS A 297 4.08 -2.43 -22.97
C LYS A 297 5.19 -1.97 -23.88
N ASP A 298 5.07 -0.75 -24.38
CA ASP A 298 6.18 -0.11 -25.08
C ASP A 298 7.19 0.40 -24.05
N ILE A 299 8.46 0.08 -24.26
CA ILE A 299 9.56 0.55 -23.44
C ILE A 299 10.50 1.38 -24.31
N ASN A 300 10.80 2.57 -23.84
CA ASN A 300 11.84 3.42 -24.41
C ASN A 300 13.21 2.92 -23.93
N GLU A 301 13.93 2.15 -24.75
CA GLU A 301 15.33 1.86 -24.50
C GLU A 301 16.20 3.02 -25.03
N LYS A 302 16.82 3.79 -24.13
CA LYS A 302 17.88 4.74 -24.50
C LYS A 302 19.16 3.96 -24.81
N ARG A 303 19.40 3.61 -26.08
CA ARG A 303 20.71 3.13 -26.56
C ARG A 303 21.35 4.20 -27.45
N LYS A 304 22.50 4.73 -27.00
CA LYS A 304 23.48 5.54 -27.76
C LYS A 304 22.91 6.32 -28.97
N GLN A 305 22.15 7.38 -28.69
CA GLN A 305 21.64 8.37 -29.68
C GLN A 305 20.61 7.87 -30.72
N LYS A 306 20.00 6.69 -30.56
CA LYS A 306 18.78 6.31 -31.31
C LYS A 306 17.65 5.89 -30.37
N PHE A 307 16.52 6.57 -30.46
CA PHE A 307 15.27 6.12 -29.84
C PHE A 307 14.80 4.85 -30.56
N LYS A 308 14.73 3.73 -29.84
CA LYS A 308 14.08 2.51 -30.33
C LYS A 308 12.97 2.13 -29.37
N MET A 309 11.73 2.15 -29.86
CA MET A 309 10.60 1.55 -29.16
C MET A 309 10.77 0.04 -29.19
N VAL A 310 10.86 -0.57 -28.01
CA VAL A 310 10.92 -2.04 -27.86
C VAL A 310 9.67 -2.48 -27.10
N MET A 311 8.95 -3.44 -27.66
CA MET A 311 7.76 -3.99 -27.02
C MET A 311 8.16 -5.06 -26.01
N LYS A 312 7.75 -4.90 -24.76
CA LYS A 312 7.95 -5.89 -23.70
C LYS A 312 6.63 -6.56 -23.37
N ARG A 313 6.63 -7.89 -23.46
CA ARG A 313 5.54 -8.75 -23.00
C ARG A 313 5.60 -8.87 -21.47
N CYS A 314 4.50 -8.60 -20.79
CA CYS A 314 4.39 -8.70 -19.35
C CYS A 314 3.15 -9.52 -18.98
N ASP A 315 3.32 -10.47 -18.07
CA ASP A 315 2.22 -11.30 -17.59
C ASP A 315 1.66 -10.73 -16.29
N LYS A 316 0.35 -10.54 -16.21
CA LYS A 316 -0.36 -10.23 -14.98
C LYS A 316 -1.24 -11.39 -14.57
N VAL A 317 -1.03 -11.89 -13.35
CA VAL A 317 -1.91 -12.88 -12.73
C VAL A 317 -2.81 -12.17 -11.72
N ILE A 318 -4.12 -12.36 -11.86
CA ILE A 318 -5.15 -11.94 -10.92
C ILE A 318 -5.80 -13.20 -10.36
N LYS A 319 -5.81 -13.31 -9.04
CA LYS A 319 -6.44 -14.41 -8.32
C LYS A 319 -7.29 -13.86 -7.18
N ARG A 320 -8.05 -14.76 -6.55
CA ARG A 320 -8.82 -14.48 -5.34
C ARG A 320 -8.01 -13.79 -4.24
N GLU A 321 -6.74 -14.17 -4.07
CA GLU A 321 -5.84 -13.57 -3.08
C GLU A 321 -5.68 -12.05 -3.24
N ASN A 322 -5.79 -11.53 -4.48
CA ASN A 322 -5.69 -10.11 -4.75
C ASN A 322 -6.93 -9.30 -4.31
N ILE A 323 -8.06 -9.98 -4.11
CA ILE A 323 -9.30 -9.40 -3.60
C ILE A 323 -9.34 -9.53 -2.08
N SER A 324 -9.02 -10.72 -1.56
CA SER A 324 -9.04 -10.98 -0.10
C SER A 324 -7.96 -10.18 0.63
N GLU A 325 -6.81 -9.96 0.01
CA GLU A 325 -5.78 -9.06 0.53
C GLU A 325 -6.14 -7.60 0.22
N LYS A 326 -6.92 -7.00 1.13
CA LYS A 326 -7.46 -5.63 1.00
C LYS A 326 -6.45 -4.60 0.47
N PHE A 327 -5.20 -4.62 0.95
CA PHE A 327 -4.17 -3.65 0.54
C PHE A 327 -3.83 -3.73 -0.96
N ARG A 328 -3.84 -4.94 -1.58
CA ARG A 328 -3.62 -5.10 -3.02
C ARG A 328 -4.78 -4.52 -3.81
N ALA A 329 -6.01 -4.76 -3.36
CA ALA A 329 -7.21 -4.19 -3.95
C ALA A 329 -7.18 -2.65 -3.90
N ILE A 330 -6.83 -2.05 -2.76
CA ILE A 330 -6.72 -0.58 -2.64
C ILE A 330 -5.64 -0.01 -3.55
N ARG A 331 -4.46 -0.65 -3.59
CA ARG A 331 -3.39 -0.24 -4.50
C ARG A 331 -3.85 -0.27 -5.95
N HIS A 332 -4.61 -1.28 -6.37
CA HIS A 332 -5.13 -1.38 -7.72
C HIS A 332 -6.26 -0.36 -7.98
N ALA A 333 -7.12 -0.09 -7.01
CA ALA A 333 -8.16 0.94 -7.06
C ALA A 333 -7.56 2.34 -7.30
N CYS A 334 -6.57 2.77 -6.51
CA CYS A 334 -5.93 4.08 -6.69
C CYS A 334 -5.23 4.21 -8.06
N LYS A 335 -4.65 3.11 -8.56
CA LYS A 335 -4.07 3.02 -9.90
C LYS A 335 -5.11 3.05 -11.02
N ALA A 336 -6.29 2.51 -10.77
CA ALA A 336 -7.41 2.58 -11.70
C ALA A 336 -7.97 4.00 -11.77
N LEU A 337 -8.07 4.73 -10.65
CA LEU A 337 -8.43 6.15 -10.64
C LEU A 337 -7.48 6.97 -11.52
N GLU A 338 -6.16 6.79 -11.39
CA GLU A 338 -5.14 7.48 -12.20
C GLU A 338 -5.38 7.21 -13.70
N HIS A 339 -5.58 5.94 -14.04
CA HIS A 339 -5.82 5.47 -15.40
C HIS A 339 -7.10 6.03 -16.03
N LEU A 340 -8.15 6.16 -15.23
CA LEU A 340 -9.44 6.71 -15.63
C LEU A 340 -9.36 8.23 -15.82
N ASN A 341 -8.76 8.94 -14.87
CA ASN A 341 -8.68 10.40 -14.90
C ASN A 341 -7.83 10.90 -16.07
N LYS A 342 -6.69 10.25 -16.36
CA LYS A 342 -5.88 10.55 -17.56
C LYS A 342 -6.73 10.49 -18.84
N ARG A 343 -7.54 9.44 -19.00
CA ARG A 343 -8.44 9.29 -20.15
C ARG A 343 -9.62 10.25 -20.13
N TYR A 344 -9.94 10.84 -18.98
CA TYR A 344 -10.99 11.87 -18.89
C TYR A 344 -10.48 13.17 -19.50
N LYS A 345 -9.34 13.65 -19.00
CA LYS A 345 -8.77 14.95 -19.37
C LYS A 345 -8.43 15.03 -20.86
N ASN A 346 -7.90 13.96 -21.44
CA ASN A 346 -7.53 13.92 -22.85
C ASN A 346 -8.71 13.68 -23.82
N LYS A 347 -9.91 13.39 -23.33
CA LYS A 347 -11.10 13.11 -24.17
C LYS A 347 -12.05 14.30 -24.33
N SER A 348 -11.57 15.53 -24.13
CA SER A 348 -12.30 16.76 -24.50
C SER A 348 -12.63 16.85 -26.00
N LEU A 349 -12.22 15.88 -26.83
CA LEU A 349 -12.40 15.78 -28.27
C LEU A 349 -13.54 14.82 -28.74
N ILE A 350 -14.61 14.60 -27.96
CA ILE A 350 -15.74 13.73 -28.38
C ILE A 350 -17.07 14.50 -28.42
N ASP A 351 -17.83 14.28 -29.51
CA ASP A 351 -19.13 14.88 -29.84
C ASP A 351 -20.16 14.89 -28.70
N ASN A 352 -20.97 15.96 -28.66
CA ASN A 352 -21.84 16.36 -27.55
C ASN A 352 -22.92 15.33 -27.13
N TYR A 353 -23.35 14.41 -28.00
CA TYR A 353 -24.44 13.47 -27.68
C TYR A 353 -23.95 12.15 -27.03
N ILE A 354 -22.78 11.64 -27.44
CA ILE A 354 -22.11 10.48 -26.82
C ILE A 354 -21.49 10.86 -25.45
N LYS A 355 -21.32 12.18 -25.24
CA LYS A 355 -20.73 12.79 -24.05
C LYS A 355 -21.55 12.57 -22.78
N SER A 356 -22.88 12.71 -22.80
CA SER A 356 -23.70 12.67 -21.58
C SER A 356 -23.71 11.29 -20.92
N TYR A 357 -24.03 10.24 -21.69
CA TYR A 357 -24.10 8.87 -21.19
C TYR A 357 -22.73 8.34 -20.71
N LYS A 358 -21.68 8.50 -21.53
CA LYS A 358 -20.33 8.02 -21.18
C LYS A 358 -19.73 8.76 -19.98
N VAL A 359 -20.06 10.05 -19.79
CA VAL A 359 -19.62 10.83 -18.63
C VAL A 359 -20.32 10.39 -17.35
N VAL A 360 -21.63 10.10 -17.40
CA VAL A 360 -22.40 9.63 -16.23
C VAL A 360 -21.87 8.29 -15.73
N PHE A 361 -21.78 7.26 -16.58
CA PHE A 361 -21.27 5.94 -16.15
C PHE A 361 -19.83 5.99 -15.64
N LYS A 362 -18.99 6.84 -16.24
CA LYS A 362 -17.63 7.04 -15.74
C LYS A 362 -17.62 7.68 -14.35
N ARG A 363 -18.48 8.66 -14.10
CA ARG A 363 -18.60 9.30 -12.78
C ARG A 363 -19.05 8.29 -11.74
N ASP A 364 -19.99 7.42 -12.09
CA ASP A 364 -20.42 6.33 -11.20
C ASP A 364 -19.26 5.37 -10.91
N MET A 365 -18.47 5.02 -11.93
CA MET A 365 -17.26 4.20 -11.76
C MET A 365 -16.21 4.85 -10.85
N ILE A 366 -15.92 6.14 -11.05
CA ILE A 366 -15.02 6.89 -10.15
C ILE A 366 -15.55 6.84 -8.73
N THR A 367 -16.86 7.09 -8.54
CA THR A 367 -17.52 7.04 -7.23
C THR A 367 -17.39 5.67 -6.59
N TYR A 368 -17.62 4.58 -7.33
CA TYR A 368 -17.44 3.22 -6.81
C TYR A 368 -16.00 2.96 -6.35
N ILE A 369 -15.01 3.39 -7.14
CA ILE A 369 -13.60 3.16 -6.81
C ILE A 369 -13.17 4.03 -5.63
N GLU A 370 -13.62 5.29 -5.56
CA GLU A 370 -13.40 6.18 -4.42
C GLU A 370 -14.00 5.60 -3.15
N LEU A 371 -15.21 5.03 -3.21
CA LEU A 371 -15.85 4.36 -2.07
C LEU A 371 -15.05 3.15 -1.58
N ILE A 372 -14.43 2.36 -2.47
CA ILE A 372 -13.54 1.26 -2.09
C ILE A 372 -12.35 1.79 -1.28
N VAL A 373 -11.70 2.86 -1.77
CA VAL A 373 -10.53 3.46 -1.10
C VAL A 373 -10.92 4.13 0.21
N TRP A 374 -12.01 4.90 0.21
CA TRP A 374 -12.55 5.60 1.37
C TRP A 374 -12.94 4.63 2.49
N LYS A 375 -13.66 3.55 2.19
CA LYS A 375 -14.03 2.52 3.18
C LYS A 375 -12.79 1.94 3.87
N PHE A 376 -11.73 1.67 3.12
CA PHE A 376 -10.49 1.14 3.70
C PHE A 376 -9.73 2.19 4.51
N ALA A 377 -9.62 3.43 4.02
CA ALA A 377 -9.00 4.53 4.77
C ALA A 377 -9.73 4.78 6.11
N LYS A 378 -11.07 4.65 6.10
CA LYS A 378 -11.92 4.78 7.29
C LYS A 378 -11.77 3.64 8.28
N LEU A 379 -11.82 2.39 7.80
CA LEU A 379 -11.82 1.20 8.67
C LEU A 379 -10.43 0.79 9.15
N GLU A 380 -9.39 0.99 8.33
CA GLU A 380 -8.02 0.57 8.62
C GLU A 380 -7.00 1.71 8.38
N PRO A 381 -7.10 2.84 9.10
CA PRO A 381 -6.29 4.04 8.84
C PRO A 381 -4.79 3.78 8.97
N GLN A 382 -4.35 2.98 9.95
CA GLN A 382 -2.92 2.63 10.11
C GLN A 382 -2.38 1.82 8.92
N ASN A 383 -3.18 0.88 8.40
CA ASN A 383 -2.81 0.10 7.23
C ASN A 383 -2.80 0.97 5.97
N PHE A 384 -3.70 1.95 5.87
CA PHE A 384 -3.67 2.94 4.80
C PHE A 384 -2.38 3.76 4.82
N ARG A 385 -1.94 4.25 6.00
CA ARG A 385 -0.66 4.97 6.14
C ARG A 385 0.53 4.11 5.70
N LEU A 386 0.60 2.85 6.14
CA LEU A 386 1.63 1.90 5.70
C LEU A 386 1.62 1.71 4.19
N LEU A 387 0.42 1.59 3.61
CA LEU A 387 0.23 1.37 2.19
C LEU A 387 0.71 2.57 1.37
N ASP A 388 0.42 3.78 1.84
CA ASP A 388 0.91 5.01 1.22
C ASP A 388 2.44 5.11 1.30
N ILE A 389 3.05 4.83 2.45
CA ILE A 389 4.51 4.83 2.58
C ILE A 389 5.15 3.84 1.59
N ARG A 390 4.56 2.65 1.42
CA ARG A 390 5.09 1.58 0.55
C ARG A 390 4.88 1.82 -0.94
N HIS A 391 3.75 2.40 -1.33
CA HIS A 391 3.31 2.43 -2.72
C HIS A 391 3.01 3.82 -3.28
N ASN A 392 3.16 4.85 -2.45
CA ASN A 392 2.84 6.23 -2.77
C ASN A 392 1.43 6.36 -3.38
N ILE A 393 0.45 5.96 -2.58
CA ILE A 393 -0.96 6.02 -2.96
C ILE A 393 -1.40 7.46 -3.14
N MET A 394 -0.90 8.36 -2.30
CA MET A 394 -1.22 9.77 -2.34
C MET A 394 -0.86 10.41 -3.68
N LYS A 395 0.30 10.06 -4.26
CA LYS A 395 0.62 10.45 -5.65
C LYS A 395 -0.47 10.04 -6.62
N SER A 396 -0.96 8.80 -6.50
CA SER A 396 -2.03 8.28 -7.38
C SER A 396 -3.33 9.06 -7.17
N LEU A 397 -3.67 9.42 -5.92
CA LEU A 397 -4.86 10.24 -5.61
C LEU A 397 -4.75 11.66 -6.19
N ILE A 398 -3.59 12.31 -6.06
CA ILE A 398 -3.32 13.65 -6.63
C ILE A 398 -3.47 13.61 -8.16
N LEU A 399 -2.86 12.62 -8.83
CA LEU A 399 -2.99 12.44 -10.29
C LEU A 399 -4.44 12.11 -10.73
N SER A 400 -5.28 11.66 -9.80
CA SER A 400 -6.67 11.28 -10.06
C SER A 400 -7.68 12.39 -9.79
N ASP A 401 -7.27 13.55 -9.26
CA ASP A 401 -8.13 14.66 -8.85
C ASP A 401 -9.14 14.26 -7.74
N CYS A 402 -8.77 13.30 -6.89
CA CYS A 402 -9.63 12.83 -5.79
C CYS A 402 -9.52 13.74 -4.54
N ASP A 403 -9.83 15.02 -4.70
CA ASP A 403 -9.58 16.07 -3.69
C ASP A 403 -10.31 15.80 -2.38
N ASP A 404 -11.56 15.33 -2.43
CA ASP A 404 -12.36 15.00 -1.25
C ASP A 404 -11.74 13.84 -0.44
N LEU A 405 -11.25 12.81 -1.15
CA LEU A 405 -10.58 11.67 -0.52
C LEU A 405 -9.23 12.07 0.06
N ILE A 406 -8.47 12.95 -0.62
CA ILE A 406 -7.22 13.51 -0.09
C ILE A 406 -7.50 14.29 1.19
N LYS A 407 -8.51 15.17 1.18
CA LYS A 407 -8.92 15.94 2.35
C LYS A 407 -9.30 15.01 3.51
N TYR A 408 -10.08 13.97 3.25
CA TYR A 408 -10.45 12.96 4.24
C TYR A 408 -9.24 12.23 4.82
N VAL A 409 -8.28 11.82 3.99
CA VAL A 409 -7.07 11.11 4.44
C VAL A 409 -6.19 12.01 5.33
N LEU A 410 -6.05 13.29 4.97
CA LEU A 410 -5.19 14.22 5.69
C LEU A 410 -5.82 14.71 7.00
N PHE A 411 -7.12 14.98 7.01
CA PHE A 411 -7.79 15.70 8.11
C PHE A 411 -8.92 14.90 8.78
N GLY A 412 -9.39 13.81 8.18
CA GLY A 412 -10.57 13.08 8.65
C GLY A 412 -11.88 13.75 8.26
N ASN A 413 -12.96 13.38 8.96
CA ASN A 413 -14.24 14.08 8.85
C ASN A 413 -14.21 15.32 9.72
N GLU A 414 -14.82 16.41 9.26
CA GLU A 414 -15.14 17.57 10.09
C GLU A 414 -16.27 17.16 11.05
N GLU A 415 -15.93 16.61 12.22
CA GLU A 415 -16.92 16.40 13.29
C GLU A 415 -17.07 17.71 14.07
N SER A 416 -18.13 18.46 13.78
CA SER A 416 -18.51 19.63 14.57
C SER A 416 -19.06 19.21 15.93
N ILE A 417 -18.19 19.11 16.94
CA ILE A 417 -18.62 18.98 18.34
C ILE A 417 -18.85 20.40 18.89
N GLY A 418 -20.03 20.97 18.63
CA GLY A 418 -20.41 22.33 19.04
C GLY A 418 -19.69 23.45 18.26
N ASN A 419 -19.82 24.71 18.72
CA ASN A 419 -19.25 25.93 18.10
C ASN A 419 -17.71 26.02 18.16
N LYS A 420 -16.99 24.91 18.38
CA LYS A 420 -15.54 24.84 18.29
C LYS A 420 -15.16 23.78 17.27
N VAL A 421 -14.63 24.25 16.13
CA VAL A 421 -13.89 23.39 15.21
C VAL A 421 -12.61 22.97 15.95
N VAL A 422 -12.61 21.76 16.50
CA VAL A 422 -11.37 21.14 16.99
C VAL A 422 -10.67 20.62 15.74
N HIS A 423 -9.57 21.27 15.33
CA HIS A 423 -8.69 20.68 14.35
C HIS A 423 -8.03 19.46 15.01
N ASP A 424 -8.55 18.26 14.74
CA ASP A 424 -7.82 17.01 14.99
C ASP A 424 -6.41 17.16 14.40
N GLU A 425 -5.38 16.70 15.12
CA GLU A 425 -4.03 16.60 14.58
C GLU A 425 -4.05 15.89 13.21
N PRO A 426 -3.19 16.28 12.25
CA PRO A 426 -3.21 15.70 10.91
C PRO A 426 -3.17 14.17 10.96
N ARG A 427 -4.18 13.54 10.36
CA ARG A 427 -4.34 12.08 10.35
C ARG A 427 -3.35 11.40 9.43
N HIS A 428 -2.71 12.13 8.52
CA HIS A 428 -1.68 11.59 7.66
C HIS A 428 -0.72 12.71 7.25
N ILE A 429 0.58 12.40 7.23
CA ILE A 429 1.60 13.35 6.77
C ILE A 429 2.11 12.85 5.43
N LEU A 430 2.08 13.74 4.45
CA LEU A 430 2.61 13.50 3.12
C LEU A 430 4.10 13.18 3.20
N ARG A 431 4.53 12.25 2.35
CA ARG A 431 5.93 11.89 2.21
C ARG A 431 6.64 12.85 1.24
N ASN A 432 7.85 13.29 1.60
CA ASN A 432 8.73 14.06 0.74
C ASN A 432 9.81 13.20 0.08
N ASN A 433 10.29 12.14 0.72
CA ASN A 433 11.37 11.32 0.14
C ASN A 433 10.84 10.19 -0.77
N LEU A 434 11.66 9.68 -1.70
CA LEU A 434 11.31 8.55 -2.58
C LEU A 434 11.95 7.25 -2.13
N TRP A 435 11.36 6.11 -2.52
CA TRP A 435 12.03 4.81 -2.35
C TRP A 435 13.32 4.78 -3.17
N PRO A 436 14.44 4.31 -2.62
CA PRO A 436 15.67 4.16 -3.40
C PRO A 436 15.41 3.41 -4.70
N LYS A 437 15.95 3.89 -5.82
CA LYS A 437 15.84 3.29 -7.16
C LYS A 437 14.45 3.35 -7.83
N ARG A 438 13.47 4.11 -7.31
CA ARG A 438 12.19 4.35 -7.99
C ARG A 438 12.10 5.78 -8.53
N SER A 439 11.72 5.94 -9.80
CA SER A 439 11.37 7.27 -10.34
C SER A 439 10.03 7.71 -9.74
N PHE A 440 9.93 8.98 -9.35
CA PHE A 440 8.67 9.53 -8.84
C PHE A 440 7.61 9.55 -9.93
N LEU A 441 7.89 10.25 -11.05
CA LEU A 441 7.00 10.38 -12.20
C LEU A 441 7.26 9.28 -13.25
N LYS A 442 6.21 8.98 -14.02
CA LYS A 442 6.26 8.31 -15.32
C LYS A 442 6.16 9.34 -16.44
N GLU A 443 6.49 8.92 -17.67
CA GLU A 443 6.51 9.79 -18.85
C GLU A 443 5.17 10.51 -19.07
N ASP A 444 4.03 9.86 -18.81
CA ASP A 444 2.68 10.38 -19.06
C ASP A 444 1.99 11.00 -17.84
N ASP A 445 2.68 11.11 -16.69
CA ASP A 445 2.07 11.62 -15.45
C ASP A 445 1.80 13.12 -15.49
N LEU A 446 2.51 13.86 -16.35
CA LEU A 446 2.35 15.30 -16.52
C LEU A 446 1.64 15.68 -17.83
N ASP A 447 1.18 14.70 -18.61
CA ASP A 447 0.43 14.89 -19.86
C ASP A 447 -1.03 15.26 -19.54
N PHE A 448 -1.21 16.38 -18.83
CA PHE A 448 -2.51 17.01 -18.68
C PHE A 448 -2.84 17.70 -20.01
N ALA A 449 -4.04 17.43 -20.55
CA ALA A 449 -4.52 17.97 -21.82
C ALA A 449 -4.01 19.40 -22.08
N GLU A 450 -3.32 19.57 -23.21
CA GLU A 450 -2.59 20.77 -23.64
C GLU A 450 -3.26 22.07 -23.18
N LYS A 451 -2.66 22.77 -22.22
CA LYS A 451 -2.65 24.24 -22.29
C LYS A 451 -1.46 24.59 -23.18
N ILE A 452 -1.75 25.12 -24.36
CA ILE A 452 -0.75 25.76 -25.22
C ILE A 452 -0.26 26.99 -24.47
N ASP A 453 0.78 26.84 -23.65
CA ASP A 453 1.46 27.97 -23.02
C ASP A 453 2.67 28.33 -23.88
N TYR A 454 2.48 29.32 -24.77
CA TYR A 454 3.58 29.97 -25.50
C TYR A 454 4.38 30.84 -24.51
N GLY A 455 5.10 30.21 -23.59
CA GLY A 455 5.78 30.95 -22.53
C GLY A 455 6.81 30.11 -21.79
N LEU A 456 8.07 30.28 -22.19
CA LEU A 456 9.27 29.84 -21.47
C LEU A 456 9.13 29.96 -19.94
N LYS A 457 8.93 28.83 -19.26
CA LYS A 457 9.41 28.63 -17.89
C LYS A 457 9.95 27.22 -17.83
N GLU A 458 11.18 27.08 -17.35
CA GLU A 458 11.71 25.79 -16.91
C GLU A 458 10.67 25.18 -15.96
N THR A 459 9.90 24.21 -16.45
CA THR A 459 8.87 23.54 -15.67
C THR A 459 9.61 22.64 -14.69
N ILE A 460 9.77 23.15 -13.46
CA ILE A 460 10.28 22.35 -12.34
C ILE A 460 9.43 21.09 -12.27
N LYS A 461 10.06 19.94 -12.55
CA LYS A 461 9.38 18.65 -12.47
C LYS A 461 9.21 18.32 -11.00
N PRO A 462 7.98 18.05 -10.54
CA PRO A 462 7.78 17.72 -9.13
C PRO A 462 8.54 16.44 -8.80
N GLU A 463 9.26 16.44 -7.68
CA GLU A 463 10.05 15.30 -7.19
C GLU A 463 9.36 14.59 -6.02
N ASN A 464 8.38 15.24 -5.40
CA ASN A 464 7.62 14.73 -4.26
C ASN A 464 6.11 15.03 -4.35
N ASN A 465 5.34 14.47 -3.42
CA ASN A 465 3.88 14.61 -3.40
C ASN A 465 3.41 16.05 -3.21
N MET A 466 4.14 16.84 -2.42
CA MET A 466 3.78 18.24 -2.15
C MET A 466 3.97 19.11 -3.38
N GLU A 467 5.12 18.99 -4.05
CA GLU A 467 5.38 19.65 -5.32
C GLU A 467 4.39 19.23 -6.40
N LEU A 468 4.03 17.94 -6.46
CA LEU A 468 3.03 17.45 -7.40
C LEU A 468 1.65 18.06 -7.12
N ALA A 469 1.25 18.16 -5.86
CA ALA A 469 0.00 18.82 -5.48
C ALA A 469 0.02 20.31 -5.84
N ILE A 470 1.12 21.02 -5.59
CA ILE A 470 1.29 22.42 -5.98
C ILE A 470 1.25 22.57 -7.51
N TYR A 471 1.94 21.71 -8.25
CA TYR A 471 1.94 21.69 -9.71
C TYR A 471 0.53 21.52 -10.25
N HIS A 472 -0.22 20.59 -9.66
CA HIS A 472 -1.60 20.30 -10.03
C HIS A 472 -2.55 21.48 -9.73
N CYS A 473 -2.42 22.10 -8.55
CA CYS A 473 -3.23 23.26 -8.16
C CYS A 473 -2.91 24.53 -8.97
N LYS A 474 -1.64 24.76 -9.34
CA LYS A 474 -1.24 25.92 -10.17
C LYS A 474 -1.77 25.84 -11.61
N GLY A 475 -2.15 24.66 -12.07
CA GLY A 475 -2.69 24.43 -13.42
C GLY A 475 -4.21 24.62 -13.56
N ARG A 476 -4.95 24.69 -12.44
CA ARG A 476 -6.39 24.96 -12.37
C ARG A 476 -6.62 26.46 -12.30
#